data_AF-A0A0G1HIV7-F1
#
_entry.id   AF-A0A0G1HIV7-F1
#
_cell.length_a   1.000
_cell.length_b   1.000
_cell.length_c   1.000
_cell.angle_alpha   90.00
_cell.angle_beta   90.00
_cell.angle_gamma   90.00
#
_symmetry.space_group_name_H-M   'P 1'
#
loop_
_entity.id
_entity.type
_entity.pdbx_description
1 polymer ?
#
loop_
_entity_poly.entity_id
_entity_poly.type
_entity_poly.pdbx_seq_one_letter_code
_entity_poly.pdbx_strand_id
1 'polypeptide(L)'
;MIFFKKGLDFKLILLFGIPGVIISFFAGYLPIVIPESLLKRSLGLFLSLYVAFIFLRPNWKAKASSRNAITGGVLSGFFAGLFGAGGAVRSAFLAGFDLPKSVFIFTSGAIGLLIDTGRVSQYLLSGVRLNSQLSITLLLCLPVSLLGAYLAKILVNYVPQKSFRALVSIGLLLVGIYYVLLPS
;
A
#
# COMPACT_ATOMS: atom_id res chain seq x y z
N MET A 1 14.58 -11.09 -18.83
CA MET A 1 13.35 -10.83 -18.05
C MET A 1 12.26 -11.84 -18.44
N ILE A 2 12.47 -13.17 -18.28
CA ILE A 2 11.52 -14.25 -18.67
C ILE A 2 11.50 -15.46 -17.68
N PHE A 3 12.13 -15.38 -16.50
CA PHE A 3 12.44 -16.58 -15.68
C PHE A 3 11.66 -16.77 -14.36
N PHE A 4 10.35 -16.52 -14.30
CA PHE A 4 9.56 -16.75 -13.06
C PHE A 4 8.23 -17.51 -13.26
N LYS A 5 8.16 -18.47 -14.19
CA LYS A 5 6.94 -19.27 -14.42
C LYS A 5 6.73 -20.46 -13.47
N LYS A 6 7.70 -20.84 -12.62
CA LYS A 6 7.64 -22.09 -11.83
C LYS A 6 7.46 -21.96 -10.30
N GLY A 7 7.34 -20.75 -9.76
CA GLY A 7 7.12 -20.51 -8.32
C GLY A 7 6.02 -19.50 -8.02
N LEU A 8 5.20 -19.17 -9.02
CA LEU A 8 4.26 -18.07 -8.99
C LEU A 8 2.88 -18.63 -8.65
N ASP A 9 2.44 -18.41 -7.41
CA ASP A 9 1.13 -18.83 -6.96
C ASP A 9 0.06 -17.88 -7.49
N PHE A 10 -0.40 -18.13 -8.72
CA PHE A 10 -1.49 -17.38 -9.35
C PHE A 10 -2.76 -17.42 -8.50
N LYS A 11 -3.02 -18.52 -7.79
CA LYS A 11 -4.18 -18.64 -6.90
C LYS A 11 -4.07 -17.63 -5.76
N LEU A 12 -2.89 -17.44 -5.17
CA LEU A 12 -2.66 -16.39 -4.17
C LEU A 12 -2.91 -14.99 -4.75
N ILE A 13 -2.41 -14.69 -5.95
CA ILE A 13 -2.63 -13.40 -6.61
C ILE A 13 -4.13 -13.14 -6.81
N LEU A 14 -4.90 -14.15 -7.24
CA LEU A 14 -6.34 -13.99 -7.45
C LEU A 14 -7.12 -13.87 -6.13
N LEU A 15 -6.83 -14.75 -5.17
CA LEU A 15 -7.49 -14.74 -3.85
C LEU A 15 -7.24 -13.43 -3.08
N PHE A 16 -6.10 -12.79 -3.30
CA PHE A 16 -5.78 -11.50 -2.70
C PHE A 16 -6.26 -10.34 -3.58
N GLY A 17 -5.96 -10.41 -4.88
CA GLY A 17 -6.16 -9.34 -5.85
C GLY A 17 -7.61 -9.05 -6.13
N ILE A 18 -8.44 -10.06 -6.44
CA ILE A 18 -9.86 -9.87 -6.76
C ILE A 18 -10.61 -9.13 -5.64
N PRO A 19 -10.62 -9.60 -4.37
CA PRO A 19 -11.29 -8.86 -3.31
C PRO A 19 -10.66 -7.49 -3.09
N GLY A 20 -9.34 -7.37 -3.23
CA GLY A 20 -8.66 -6.09 -3.13
C GLY A 20 -9.09 -5.07 -4.19
N VAL A 21 -9.26 -5.48 -5.45
CA VAL A 21 -9.74 -4.62 -6.55
C VAL A 21 -11.16 -4.14 -6.25
N ILE A 22 -12.06 -5.07 -5.90
CA ILE A 22 -13.47 -4.76 -5.60
C ILE A 22 -13.54 -3.76 -4.44
N ILE A 23 -12.84 -4.02 -3.34
CA ILE A 23 -12.87 -3.14 -2.19
C ILE A 23 -12.20 -1.80 -2.48
N SER A 24 -11.09 -1.79 -3.23
CA SER A 24 -10.42 -0.54 -3.61
C SER A 24 -11.26 0.32 -4.54
N PHE A 25 -12.11 -0.28 -5.37
CA PHE A 25 -13.06 0.44 -6.19
C PHE A 25 -14.06 1.20 -5.30
N PHE A 26 -14.74 0.51 -4.38
CA PHE A 26 -15.70 1.16 -3.48
C PHE A 26 -15.04 2.14 -2.51
N ALA A 27 -13.90 1.77 -1.91
CA ALA A 27 -13.16 2.65 -1.00
C ALA A 27 -12.58 3.86 -1.72
N GLY A 28 -12.26 3.75 -3.01
CA GLY A 28 -11.79 4.86 -3.85
C GLY A 28 -12.85 5.95 -4.09
N TYR A 29 -14.12 5.69 -3.76
CA TYR A 29 -15.16 6.74 -3.79
C TYR A 29 -15.09 7.64 -2.56
N LEU A 30 -14.60 7.12 -1.42
CA LEU A 30 -14.61 7.84 -0.15
C LEU A 30 -13.80 9.14 -0.17
N PRO A 31 -12.59 9.21 -0.77
CA PRO A 31 -11.85 10.48 -0.88
C PRO A 31 -12.57 11.59 -1.66
N ILE A 32 -13.57 11.23 -2.48
CA ILE A 32 -14.33 12.19 -3.30
C ILE A 32 -15.44 12.83 -2.48
N VAL A 33 -16.05 12.09 -1.55
CA VAL A 33 -17.22 12.53 -0.78
C VAL A 33 -16.89 12.93 0.66
N ILE A 34 -15.79 12.43 1.21
CA ILE A 34 -15.36 12.73 2.58
C ILE A 34 -14.50 14.01 2.56
N PRO A 35 -14.72 14.95 3.51
CA PRO A 35 -13.85 16.12 3.65
C PRO A 35 -12.38 15.74 3.85
N GLU A 36 -11.48 16.46 3.18
CA GLU A 36 -10.04 16.21 3.23
C GLU A 36 -9.49 16.19 4.67
N SER A 37 -10.00 17.08 5.53
CA SER A 37 -9.60 17.13 6.96
C SER A 37 -9.92 15.83 7.70
N LEU A 38 -11.05 15.19 7.42
CA LEU A 38 -11.43 13.91 8.03
C LEU A 38 -10.61 12.75 7.43
N LEU A 39 -10.30 12.81 6.13
CA LEU A 39 -9.43 11.84 5.48
C LEU A 39 -8.00 11.88 6.04
N LYS A 40 -7.44 13.08 6.22
CA LYS A 40 -6.14 13.29 6.88
C LYS A 40 -6.17 12.78 8.31
N ARG A 41 -7.16 13.15 9.13
CA ARG A 41 -7.28 12.67 10.52
C ARG A 41 -7.35 11.15 10.60
N SER A 42 -8.14 10.52 9.73
CA SER A 42 -8.27 9.06 9.70
C SER A 42 -6.99 8.36 9.24
N LEU A 43 -6.27 8.93 8.26
CA LEU A 43 -4.93 8.47 7.90
C LEU A 43 -3.96 8.62 9.07
N GLY A 44 -3.97 9.76 9.76
CA GLY A 44 -3.11 10.01 10.91
C GLY A 44 -3.35 9.03 12.06
N LEU A 45 -4.63 8.75 12.36
CA LEU A 45 -5.03 7.74 13.32
C LEU A 45 -4.56 6.35 12.89
N PHE A 46 -4.78 5.98 11.62
CA PHE A 46 -4.32 4.71 11.07
C PHE A 46 -2.80 4.53 11.18
N LEU A 47 -2.02 5.54 10.82
CA LEU A 47 -0.55 5.51 10.92
C LEU A 47 -0.09 5.35 12.37
N SER A 48 -0.70 6.10 13.30
CA SER A 48 -0.37 6.04 14.72
C SER A 48 -0.69 4.65 15.31
N LEU A 49 -1.87 4.11 15.00
CA LEU A 49 -2.28 2.77 15.40
C LEU A 49 -1.41 1.68 14.76
N TYR A 50 -1.02 1.86 13.50
CA TYR A 50 -0.12 0.94 12.81
C TYR A 50 1.25 0.89 13.49
N VAL A 51 1.81 2.05 13.84
CA VAL A 51 3.07 2.13 14.60
C VAL A 51 2.91 1.45 15.96
N ALA A 52 1.85 1.76 16.71
CA ALA A 52 1.58 1.09 17.98
C ALA A 52 1.47 -0.44 17.82
N PHE A 53 0.80 -0.92 16.77
CA PHE A 53 0.65 -2.34 16.47
C PHE A 53 2.00 -3.03 16.20
N ILE A 54 2.86 -2.46 15.36
CA ILE A 54 4.18 -3.07 15.06
C ILE A 54 5.11 -3.07 16.28
N PHE A 55 4.97 -2.10 17.20
CA PHE A 55 5.71 -2.08 18.45
C PHE A 55 5.22 -3.16 19.42
N LEU A 56 3.90 -3.34 19.55
CA LEU A 56 3.31 -4.36 20.43
C LEU A 56 3.46 -5.78 19.88
N ARG A 57 3.53 -5.91 18.55
CA ARG A 57 3.52 -7.19 17.83
C ARG A 57 4.58 -7.25 16.71
N PRO A 58 5.87 -7.08 17.03
CA PRO A 58 6.95 -6.94 16.04
C PRO A 58 7.17 -8.17 15.16
N ASN A 59 6.79 -9.35 15.65
CA ASN A 59 6.93 -10.63 14.95
C ASN A 59 5.60 -11.16 14.40
N TRP A 60 4.55 -10.35 14.37
CA TRP A 60 3.27 -10.79 13.85
C TRP A 60 3.35 -11.06 12.36
N LYS A 61 2.84 -12.23 11.97
CA LYS A 61 2.66 -12.64 10.58
C LYS A 61 1.29 -13.27 10.48
N ALA A 62 0.52 -12.91 9.44
CA ALA A 62 -0.70 -13.63 9.13
C ALA A 62 -0.34 -15.08 8.80
N LYS A 63 -1.13 -16.07 9.25
CA LYS A 63 -0.90 -17.46 8.85
C LYS A 63 -1.21 -17.64 7.36
N ALA A 64 -0.39 -18.38 6.62
CA ALA A 64 -0.69 -18.72 5.23
C ALA A 64 -2.02 -19.50 5.15
N SER A 65 -3.06 -18.88 4.59
CA SER A 65 -4.36 -19.51 4.36
C SER A 65 -5.15 -18.72 3.34
N SER A 66 -6.09 -19.36 2.63
CA SER A 66 -6.96 -18.66 1.69
C SER A 66 -7.80 -17.58 2.36
N ARG A 67 -8.24 -17.80 3.62
CA ARG A 67 -8.96 -16.79 4.40
C ARG A 67 -8.10 -15.55 4.62
N ASN A 68 -6.85 -15.72 5.04
CA ASN A 68 -5.95 -14.59 5.26
C ASN A 68 -5.51 -13.92 3.95
N ALA A 69 -5.42 -14.64 2.83
CA ALA A 69 -5.22 -14.02 1.52
C ALA A 69 -6.39 -13.09 1.16
N ILE A 70 -7.62 -13.55 1.34
CA ILE A 70 -8.83 -12.75 1.08
C ILE A 70 -8.91 -11.57 2.05
N THR A 71 -8.72 -11.78 3.35
CA THR A 71 -8.72 -10.71 4.35
C THR A 71 -7.63 -9.68 4.09
N GLY A 72 -6.43 -10.13 3.73
CA GLY A 72 -5.34 -9.26 3.31
C GLY A 72 -5.72 -8.45 2.08
N GLY A 73 -6.37 -9.06 1.10
CA GLY A 73 -6.93 -8.41 -0.08
C GLY A 73 -7.91 -7.30 0.26
N VAL A 74 -8.94 -7.62 1.05
CA VAL A 74 -9.96 -6.68 1.52
C VAL A 74 -9.33 -5.48 2.23
N LEU A 75 -8.48 -5.73 3.24
CA LEU A 75 -7.87 -4.65 4.02
C LEU A 75 -6.90 -3.82 3.17
N SER A 76 -6.07 -4.47 2.35
CA SER A 76 -5.14 -3.75 1.47
C SER A 76 -5.89 -2.91 0.44
N GLY A 77 -6.98 -3.46 -0.13
CA GLY A 77 -7.85 -2.75 -1.05
C GLY A 77 -8.52 -1.54 -0.40
N PHE A 78 -9.02 -1.71 0.83
CA PHE A 78 -9.65 -0.62 1.58
C PHE A 78 -8.68 0.54 1.82
N PHE A 79 -7.50 0.26 2.39
CA PHE A 79 -6.50 1.30 2.67
C PHE A 79 -5.84 1.87 1.40
N ALA A 80 -5.69 1.05 0.35
CA ALA A 80 -5.25 1.55 -0.95
C ALA A 80 -6.28 2.47 -1.59
N GLY A 81 -7.56 2.12 -1.57
CA GLY A 81 -8.64 2.93 -2.12
C GLY A 81 -8.82 4.24 -1.35
N LEU A 82 -8.84 4.17 -0.01
CA LEU A 82 -9.08 5.31 0.86
C LEU A 82 -7.88 6.27 0.95
N PHE A 83 -6.65 5.75 1.12
CA PHE A 83 -5.48 6.59 1.40
C PHE A 83 -4.42 6.59 0.30
N GLY A 84 -4.57 5.75 -0.71
CA GLY A 84 -3.46 5.47 -1.64
C GLY A 84 -2.38 4.55 -1.03
N ALA A 85 -2.60 3.99 0.15
CA ALA A 85 -1.56 3.34 0.96
C ALA A 85 -1.94 1.92 1.43
N GLY A 86 -1.94 0.95 0.51
CA GLY A 86 -2.21 -0.47 0.84
C GLY A 86 -0.97 -1.36 0.99
N GLY A 87 0.22 -0.86 0.64
CA GLY A 87 1.43 -1.67 0.51
C GLY A 87 1.90 -2.32 1.81
N ALA A 88 1.80 -1.61 2.94
CA ALA A 88 2.20 -2.12 4.25
C ALA A 88 1.32 -3.28 4.71
N VAL A 89 0.00 -3.12 4.61
CA VAL A 89 -0.98 -4.17 4.92
C VAL A 89 -0.77 -5.37 4.02
N ARG A 90 -0.62 -5.15 2.71
CA ARG A 90 -0.35 -6.21 1.74
C ARG A 90 0.89 -7.01 2.09
N SER A 91 1.97 -6.32 2.40
CA SER A 91 3.25 -6.94 2.73
C SER A 91 3.19 -7.73 4.03
N ALA A 92 2.45 -7.25 5.04
CA ALA A 92 2.26 -7.94 6.31
C ALA A 92 1.50 -9.26 6.16
N PHE A 93 0.47 -9.29 5.30
CA PHE A 93 -0.27 -10.53 5.01
C PHE A 93 0.52 -11.49 4.11
N LEU A 94 1.18 -10.99 3.06
CA LEU A 94 2.01 -11.82 2.18
C LEU A 94 3.24 -12.40 2.87
N ALA A 95 3.80 -11.72 3.88
CA ALA A 95 4.94 -12.22 4.65
C ALA A 95 4.63 -13.55 5.39
N GLY A 96 3.36 -13.87 5.58
CA GLY A 96 2.88 -15.13 6.13
C GLY A 96 3.04 -16.35 5.23
N PHE A 97 3.14 -16.13 3.91
CA PHE A 97 3.22 -17.18 2.88
C PHE A 97 4.66 -17.62 2.58
N ASP A 98 5.64 -17.00 3.25
CA ASP A 98 7.08 -17.35 3.18
C ASP A 98 7.61 -17.52 1.75
N LEU A 99 7.15 -16.66 0.84
CA LEU A 99 7.52 -16.71 -0.57
C LEU A 99 9.01 -16.37 -0.75
N PRO A 100 9.70 -16.99 -1.72
CA PRO A 100 11.04 -16.56 -2.11
C PRO A 100 11.07 -15.06 -2.45
N LYS A 101 12.13 -14.34 -2.07
CA LYS A 101 12.23 -12.87 -2.19
C LYS A 101 11.78 -12.32 -3.55
N SER A 102 12.22 -12.93 -4.66
CA SER A 102 11.85 -12.50 -6.01
C SER A 102 10.36 -12.72 -6.31
N VAL A 103 9.80 -13.85 -5.88
CA VAL A 103 8.37 -14.17 -5.99
C VAL A 103 7.56 -13.21 -5.12
N PHE A 104 7.98 -12.93 -3.89
CA PHE A 104 7.33 -11.97 -3.00
C PHE A 104 7.24 -10.57 -3.64
N ILE A 105 8.36 -10.08 -4.19
CA ILE A 105 8.41 -8.77 -4.84
C ILE A 105 7.46 -8.74 -6.05
N PHE A 106 7.49 -9.77 -6.89
CA PHE A 106 6.61 -9.88 -8.04
C PHE A 106 5.13 -9.96 -7.63
N THR A 107 4.77 -10.86 -6.73
CA THR A 107 3.39 -11.09 -6.26
C THR A 107 2.83 -9.84 -5.58
N SER A 108 3.60 -9.20 -4.70
CA SER A 108 3.21 -7.95 -4.06
C SER A 108 2.99 -6.84 -5.10
N GLY A 109 3.91 -6.69 -6.07
CA GLY A 109 3.77 -5.73 -7.15
C GLY A 109 2.54 -5.96 -8.01
N ALA A 110 2.32 -7.21 -8.47
CA ALA A 110 1.19 -7.60 -9.30
C ALA A 110 -0.15 -7.35 -8.60
N ILE A 111 -0.28 -7.76 -7.33
CA ILE A 111 -1.47 -7.46 -6.52
C ILE A 111 -1.66 -5.95 -6.37
N GLY A 112 -0.59 -5.18 -6.22
CA GLY A 112 -0.67 -3.72 -6.16
C GLY A 112 -1.26 -3.10 -7.40
N LEU A 113 -0.77 -3.50 -8.57
CA LEU A 113 -1.30 -3.04 -9.85
C LEU A 113 -2.78 -3.39 -10.01
N LEU A 114 -3.18 -4.61 -9.63
CA LEU A 114 -4.58 -5.02 -9.64
C LEU A 114 -5.44 -4.12 -8.73
N ILE A 115 -5.02 -3.93 -7.47
CA ILE A 115 -5.75 -3.11 -6.50
C ILE A 115 -5.86 -1.66 -6.98
N ASP A 116 -4.76 -1.06 -7.43
CA ASP A 116 -4.73 0.32 -7.93
C ASP A 116 -5.62 0.50 -9.16
N THR A 117 -5.81 -0.53 -9.99
CA THR A 117 -6.77 -0.51 -11.11
C THR A 117 -8.21 -0.29 -10.62
N GLY A 118 -8.58 -0.84 -9.46
CA GLY A 118 -9.88 -0.59 -8.83
C GLY A 118 -10.06 0.89 -8.46
N ARG A 119 -9.05 1.47 -7.78
CA ARG A 119 -9.07 2.90 -7.40
C ARG A 119 -9.13 3.82 -8.62
N VAL A 120 -8.26 3.57 -9.60
CA VAL A 120 -8.19 4.40 -10.82
C VAL A 120 -9.49 4.32 -11.61
N SER A 121 -10.07 3.13 -11.76
CA SER A 121 -11.38 2.95 -12.39
C SER A 121 -12.47 3.78 -11.69
N GLN A 122 -12.50 3.76 -10.34
CA GLN A 122 -13.46 4.57 -9.59
C GLN A 122 -13.27 6.08 -9.81
N TYR A 123 -12.02 6.56 -9.85
CA TYR A 123 -11.75 7.98 -10.14
C TYR A 123 -12.23 8.38 -11.53
N LEU A 124 -11.97 7.54 -12.54
CA LEU A 124 -12.44 7.77 -13.91
C LEU A 124 -13.97 7.81 -13.99
N LEU A 125 -14.65 6.84 -13.38
CA LEU A 125 -16.12 6.77 -13.37
C LEU A 125 -16.78 7.89 -12.57
N SER A 126 -16.11 8.39 -11.53
CA SER A 126 -16.57 9.53 -10.73
C SER A 126 -16.31 10.87 -11.42
N GLY A 127 -15.74 10.87 -12.63
CA GLY A 127 -15.48 12.08 -13.41
C GLY A 127 -14.31 12.91 -12.88
N VAL A 128 -13.40 12.32 -12.09
CA VAL A 128 -12.18 13.00 -11.64
C VAL A 128 -11.33 13.32 -12.86
N ARG A 129 -11.10 14.61 -13.12
CA ARG A 129 -10.28 15.09 -14.23
C ARG A 129 -9.05 15.81 -13.71
N LEU A 130 -7.92 15.54 -14.34
CA LEU A 130 -6.69 16.30 -14.12
C LEU A 130 -6.75 17.55 -15.00
N ASN A 131 -6.42 18.71 -14.42
CA ASN A 131 -6.16 19.89 -15.22
C ASN A 131 -4.81 19.77 -15.94
N SER A 132 -4.50 20.71 -16.84
CA SER A 132 -3.25 20.68 -17.62
C SER A 132 -2.00 20.61 -16.74
N GLN A 133 -1.96 21.39 -15.65
CA GLN A 133 -0.84 21.43 -14.73
C GLN A 133 -0.65 20.09 -14.00
N LEU A 134 -1.73 19.50 -13.47
CA LEU A 134 -1.70 18.20 -12.80
C LEU A 134 -1.34 17.06 -13.75
N SER A 135 -1.70 17.17 -15.04
CA SER A 135 -1.34 16.18 -16.06
C SER A 135 0.17 16.19 -16.33
N ILE A 136 0.77 17.37 -16.41
CA ILE A 136 2.24 17.53 -16.51
C ILE A 136 2.90 17.02 -15.23
N THR A 137 2.36 17.35 -14.06
CA THR A 137 2.86 16.83 -12.77
C THR A 137 2.85 15.31 -12.74
N LEU A 138 1.76 14.66 -13.16
CA LEU A 138 1.66 13.20 -13.22
C LEU A 138 2.74 12.61 -14.13
N LEU A 139 2.94 13.19 -15.33
CA LEU A 139 3.95 12.74 -16.28
C LEU A 139 5.37 12.84 -15.71
N LEU A 140 5.67 13.90 -14.94
CA LEU A 140 6.96 14.08 -14.27
C LEU A 140 7.11 13.18 -13.02
N CYS A 141 6.02 12.91 -12.31
CA CYS A 141 6.04 12.03 -11.14
C CYS A 141 6.39 10.58 -11.51
N LEU A 142 6.06 10.11 -12.72
CA LEU A 142 6.43 8.76 -13.17
C LEU A 142 7.95 8.50 -13.13
N PRO A 143 8.81 9.22 -13.88
CA PRO A 143 10.25 9.02 -13.82
C PRO A 143 10.82 9.33 -12.43
N VAL A 144 10.31 10.36 -11.73
CA VAL A 144 10.77 10.70 -10.38
C VAL A 144 10.48 9.58 -9.38
N SER A 145 9.31 8.92 -9.47
CA SER A 145 8.96 7.79 -8.61
C SER A 145 9.86 6.57 -8.87
N LEU A 146 10.20 6.31 -10.14
CA LEU A 146 11.11 5.23 -10.51
C LEU A 146 12.54 5.49 -10.03
N LEU A 147 13.02 6.72 -10.19
CA LEU A 147 14.32 7.16 -9.66
C LEU A 147 14.34 7.06 -8.13
N GLY A 148 13.29 7.52 -7.46
CA GLY A 148 13.15 7.40 -6.01
C GLY A 148 13.18 5.94 -5.53
N ALA A 149 12.45 5.04 -6.20
CA ALA A 149 12.46 3.61 -5.88
C ALA A 149 13.84 2.97 -6.12
N TYR A 150 14.54 3.38 -7.18
CA TYR A 150 15.90 2.93 -7.47
C TYR A 150 16.90 3.39 -6.40
N LEU A 151 16.87 4.67 -6.03
CA LEU A 151 17.71 5.23 -4.97
C LEU A 151 17.40 4.58 -3.62
N ALA A 152 16.12 4.37 -3.28
CA ALA A 152 15.71 3.67 -2.07
C ALA A 152 16.29 2.25 -2.01
N LYS A 153 16.26 1.51 -3.13
CA LYS A 153 16.86 0.16 -3.23
C LYS A 153 18.37 0.17 -2.93
N ILE A 154 19.09 1.20 -3.37
CA ILE A 154 20.53 1.35 -3.12
C ILE A 154 20.74 1.68 -1.64
N LEU A 155 20.06 2.72 -1.13
CA LEU A 155 20.25 3.25 0.21
C LEU A 155 19.90 2.22 1.29
N VAL A 156 18.85 1.40 1.08
CA VAL A 156 18.41 0.42 2.08
C VAL A 156 19.49 -0.62 2.42
N ASN A 157 20.43 -0.89 1.50
CA ASN A 157 21.51 -1.84 1.75
C ASN A 157 22.59 -1.30 2.70
N TYR A 158 22.65 0.03 2.89
CA TYR A 158 23.62 0.69 3.76
C TYR A 158 23.09 0.97 5.16
N VAL A 159 21.77 0.80 5.39
CA VAL A 159 21.13 1.11 6.66
C VAL A 159 20.85 -0.19 7.43
N PRO A 160 21.34 -0.32 8.67
CA PRO A 160 21.02 -1.50 9.50
C PRO A 160 19.51 -1.69 9.67
N GLN A 161 19.03 -2.93 9.61
CA GLN A 161 17.59 -3.25 9.69
C GLN A 161 16.90 -2.70 10.95
N LYS A 162 17.61 -2.61 12.07
CA LYS A 162 17.08 -2.02 13.32
C LYS A 162 16.88 -0.51 13.16
N SER A 163 17.87 0.20 12.64
CA SER A 163 17.82 1.64 12.39
C SER A 163 16.78 2.00 11.33
N PHE A 164 16.68 1.20 10.25
CA PHE A 164 15.66 1.38 9.22
C PHE A 164 14.24 1.28 9.79
N ARG A 165 13.95 0.24 10.58
CA ARG A 165 12.65 0.06 11.23
C ARG A 165 12.33 1.22 12.18
N ALA A 166 13.32 1.67 12.96
CA ALA A 166 13.15 2.82 13.86
C ALA A 166 12.84 4.11 13.07
N LEU A 167 13.62 4.41 12.03
CA LEU A 167 13.43 5.60 11.19
C LEU A 167 12.03 5.64 10.56
N VAL A 168 11.60 4.53 9.94
CA VAL A 168 10.27 4.44 9.34
C VAL A 168 9.18 4.61 10.40
N SER A 169 9.30 3.94 11.55
CA SER A 169 8.30 4.02 12.62
C SER A 169 8.17 5.43 13.20
N ILE A 170 9.30 6.11 13.43
CA ILE A 170 9.33 7.50 13.88
C ILE A 170 8.67 8.41 12.83
N GLY A 171 9.04 8.26 11.55
CA GLY A 171 8.45 9.05 10.46
C GLY A 171 6.93 8.87 10.37
N LEU A 172 6.44 7.61 10.41
CA LEU A 172 5.01 7.32 10.40
C LEU A 172 4.29 7.89 11.62
N LEU A 173 4.92 7.85 12.80
CA LEU A 173 4.33 8.40 14.02
C LEU A 173 4.27 9.93 13.98
N LEU A 174 5.31 10.60 13.49
CA LEU A 174 5.34 12.05 13.35
C LEU A 174 4.26 12.54 12.37
N VAL A 175 4.16 11.90 11.20
CA VAL A 175 3.09 12.18 10.23
C VAL A 175 1.72 11.86 10.81
N GLY A 176 1.62 10.75 11.55
CA GLY A 176 0.41 10.33 12.25
C GLY A 176 -0.11 11.39 13.22
N ILE A 177 0.75 11.82 14.15
CA ILE A 177 0.46 12.86 15.13
C ILE A 177 0.14 14.18 14.45
N TYR A 178 0.91 14.57 13.43
CA TYR A 178 0.69 15.79 12.67
C TYR A 178 -0.73 15.84 12.09
N TYR A 179 -1.16 14.79 11.38
CA TYR A 179 -2.49 14.77 10.79
C TYR A 179 -3.65 14.64 11.79
N VAL A 180 -3.40 14.09 12.98
CA VAL A 180 -4.41 14.03 14.05
C VAL A 180 -4.58 15.38 14.72
N LEU A 181 -3.47 16.09 15.03
CA LEU A 181 -3.49 17.32 15.84
C LEU A 181 -3.62 18.61 15.02
N LEU A 182 -3.07 18.64 13.79
CA LEU A 182 -3.07 19.82 12.91
C LEU A 182 -3.78 19.53 11.57
N PRO A 183 -5.08 19.22 11.59
CA PRO A 183 -5.86 19.00 10.39
C PRO A 183 -6.23 20.36 9.76
N SER A 184 -5.30 20.93 9.01
CA SER A 184 -5.58 22.01 8.05
C SER A 184 -6.07 21.43 6.73
#